data_AF-A0A354CY12-F1
#
_entry.id   AF-A0A354CY12-F1
#
_cell.length_a   1.000
_cell.length_b   1.000
_cell.length_c   1.000
_cell.angle_alpha   90.00
_cell.angle_beta   90.00
_cell.angle_gamma   90.00
#
_symmetry.space_group_name_H-M   'P 1'
#
loop_
_entity.id
_entity.type
_entity.pdbx_description
1 polymer ?
#
loop_
_entity_poly.entity_id
_entity_poly.type
_entity_poly.pdbx_seq_one_letter_code
_entity_poly.pdbx_strand_id
1 'polypeptide(L)'
;KGVDAYGLDPIDRKVLRAIMDVYGGGPVGIEALAAALSEERDTIVDIVEPFLLSAGFLKRTARGRKATRLAYQHLAQVKDARVELFAT
;
A
#
# COMPACT_ATOMS: atom_id res chain seq x y z
N LYS A 1 -7.10 10.38 -14.54
CA LYS A 1 -7.35 8.92 -14.46
C LYS A 1 -6.50 8.38 -13.31
N GLY A 2 -7.14 7.92 -12.22
CA GLY A 2 -6.46 7.61 -10.95
C GLY A 2 -6.00 6.16 -10.79
N VAL A 3 -6.31 5.30 -11.76
CA VAL A 3 -5.97 3.88 -11.78
C VAL A 3 -4.71 3.67 -12.63
N ASP A 4 -3.76 2.90 -12.12
CA ASP A 4 -2.51 2.58 -12.82
C ASP A 4 -2.62 1.38 -13.76
N ALA A 5 -1.50 1.00 -14.39
CA ALA A 5 -1.44 -0.10 -15.36
C ALA A 5 -1.79 -1.48 -14.78
N TYR A 6 -1.71 -1.65 -13.46
CA TYR A 6 -2.06 -2.89 -12.77
C TYR A 6 -3.47 -2.85 -12.18
N GLY A 7 -4.22 -1.77 -12.42
CA GLY A 7 -5.55 -1.61 -11.88
C GLY A 7 -5.57 -1.04 -10.46
N LEU A 8 -4.42 -0.66 -9.89
CA LEU A 8 -4.40 -0.06 -8.54
C LEU A 8 -4.89 1.38 -8.61
N ASP A 9 -5.86 1.70 -7.77
CA ASP A 9 -6.34 3.06 -7.60
C ASP A 9 -5.42 3.87 -6.64
N PRO A 10 -5.74 5.12 -6.28
CA PRO A 10 -4.93 5.88 -5.35
C PRO A 10 -4.88 5.29 -3.92
N ILE A 11 -5.97 4.73 -3.40
CA ILE A 11 -6.03 4.22 -2.02
C ILE A 11 -5.30 2.88 -1.90
N ASP A 12 -5.37 2.03 -2.93
CA ASP A 12 -4.58 0.80 -3.08
C ASP A 12 -3.08 1.08 -2.92
N ARG A 13 -2.60 2.06 -3.68
CA ARG A 13 -1.18 2.47 -3.66
C ARG A 13 -0.81 3.10 -2.33
N LYS A 14 -1.70 3.90 -1.72
CA LYS A 14 -1.49 4.50 -0.40
C LYS A 14 -1.31 3.41 0.67
N VAL A 15 -2.16 2.38 0.66
CA VAL A 15 -2.06 1.23 1.56
C VAL A 15 -0.74 0.48 1.39
N LEU A 16 -0.38 0.12 0.16
CA LEU A 16 0.86 -0.62 -0.10
C LEU A 16 2.11 0.21 0.26
N ARG A 17 2.13 1.51 -0.07
CA ARG A 17 3.23 2.41 0.32
C ARG A 17 3.36 2.54 1.83
N ALA A 18 2.26 2.69 2.57
CA ALA A 18 2.33 2.72 4.03
C ALA A 18 2.97 1.43 4.58
N ILE A 19 2.55 0.26 4.11
CA ILE A 19 3.15 -1.02 4.52
C ILE A 19 4.65 -1.07 4.19
N MET A 20 5.05 -0.61 3.01
CA MET A 20 6.43 -0.67 2.52
C MET A 20 7.35 0.36 3.21
N ASP A 21 6.93 1.62 3.24
CA ASP A 21 7.76 2.77 3.61
C ASP A 21 7.73 3.05 5.12
N VAL A 22 6.58 2.87 5.77
CA VAL A 22 6.41 3.12 7.21
C VAL A 22 6.76 1.88 8.03
N TYR A 23 6.35 0.70 7.56
CA TYR A 23 6.49 -0.56 8.32
C TYR A 23 7.54 -1.52 7.74
N GLY A 24 8.37 -1.08 6.80
CA GLY A 24 9.44 -1.89 6.22
C GLY A 24 8.95 -3.16 5.51
N GLY A 25 7.73 -3.12 4.97
CA GLY A 25 7.07 -4.24 4.31
C GLY A 25 6.12 -5.05 5.20
N GLY A 26 6.03 -4.74 6.50
CA GLY A 26 5.18 -5.44 7.47
C GLY A 26 5.83 -6.68 8.11
N PRO A 27 5.10 -7.44 8.96
CA PRO A 27 3.64 -7.41 9.12
C PRO A 27 3.14 -6.23 9.99
N VAL A 28 2.03 -5.61 9.56
CA VAL A 28 1.35 -4.52 10.28
C VAL A 28 -0.10 -4.88 10.61
N GLY A 29 -0.56 -4.58 11.83
CA GLY A 29 -1.96 -4.76 12.25
C GLY A 29 -2.91 -3.79 11.55
N ILE A 30 -4.20 -4.14 11.44
CA ILE A 30 -5.16 -3.28 10.72
C ILE A 30 -5.35 -1.93 11.38
N GLU A 31 -5.45 -1.90 12.71
CA GLU A 31 -5.69 -0.64 13.44
C GLU A 31 -4.53 0.34 13.26
N ALA A 32 -3.29 -0.17 13.30
CA ALA A 32 -2.11 0.65 13.07
C ALA A 32 -2.04 1.17 11.62
N LEU A 33 -2.37 0.31 10.65
CA LEU A 33 -2.38 0.69 9.24
C LEU A 33 -3.47 1.73 8.94
N ALA A 34 -4.68 1.54 9.48
CA ALA A 34 -5.79 2.48 9.36
C ALA A 34 -5.43 3.84 9.96
N ALA A 35 -4.87 3.85 11.17
CA ALA A 35 -4.42 5.07 11.84
C ALA A 35 -3.34 5.81 11.04
N ALA A 36 -2.34 5.10 10.51
CA ALA A 36 -1.27 5.71 9.70
C ALA A 36 -1.78 6.32 8.39
N LEU A 37 -2.90 5.82 7.86
CA LEU A 37 -3.50 6.31 6.63
C LEU A 37 -4.57 7.36 6.85
N SER A 38 -5.01 7.58 8.10
CA SER A 38 -6.21 8.35 8.44
C SER A 38 -7.44 7.86 7.66
N GLU A 39 -7.58 6.53 7.57
CA GLU A 39 -8.70 5.85 6.93
C GLU A 39 -9.44 5.00 7.94
N GLU A 40 -10.71 4.72 7.66
CA GLU A 40 -11.47 3.73 8.42
C GLU A 40 -10.95 2.32 8.16
N ARG A 41 -10.90 1.51 9.23
CA ARG A 41 -10.55 0.08 9.14
C ARG A 41 -11.34 -0.64 8.07
N ASP A 42 -12.65 -0.43 8.06
CA ASP A 42 -13.58 -1.16 7.19
C ASP A 42 -13.39 -0.75 5.72
N THR A 43 -13.03 0.50 5.44
CA THR A 43 -12.61 0.92 4.09
C THR A 43 -11.43 0.07 3.60
N ILE A 44 -10.41 -0.13 4.44
CA ILE A 44 -9.25 -0.93 4.05
C ILE A 44 -9.65 -2.41 3.89
N VAL A 45 -10.39 -2.98 4.84
CA VAL A 45 -10.70 -4.42 4.87
C VAL A 45 -11.70 -4.83 3.80
N ASP A 46 -12.74 -4.03 3.58
CA ASP A 46 -13.89 -4.42 2.77
C ASP A 46 -13.79 -3.89 1.33
N ILE A 47 -13.05 -2.79 1.11
CA ILE A 47 -12.92 -2.16 -0.21
C ILE A 47 -11.54 -2.44 -0.83
N VAL A 48 -10.46 -2.20 -0.08
CA VAL A 48 -9.09 -2.21 -0.63
C VAL A 48 -8.48 -3.61 -0.65
N GLU A 49 -8.49 -4.30 0.49
CA GLU A 49 -7.84 -5.60 0.63
C GLU A 49 -8.32 -6.67 -0.35
N PRO A 50 -9.62 -6.79 -0.74
CA PRO A 50 -10.07 -7.81 -1.66
C PRO A 50 -9.30 -7.81 -2.98
N PHE A 51 -9.08 -6.62 -3.55
CA PHE A 51 -8.33 -6.49 -4.81
C PHE A 51 -6.84 -6.75 -4.59
N LEU A 52 -6.22 -6.14 -3.59
CA LEU A 52 -4.78 -6.31 -3.32
C LEU A 52 -4.38 -7.76 -3.00
N LEU A 53 -5.27 -8.51 -2.33
CA LEU A 53 -5.08 -9.93 -2.05
C LEU A 53 -5.24 -10.77 -3.33
N SER A 54 -6.31 -10.53 -4.10
CA SER A 54 -6.59 -11.26 -5.33
C SER A 54 -5.50 -11.06 -6.39
N ALA A 55 -5.04 -9.81 -6.55
CA ALA A 55 -3.96 -9.44 -7.47
C ALA A 55 -2.55 -9.79 -6.94
N GLY A 56 -2.42 -10.28 -5.70
CA GLY A 56 -1.15 -10.77 -5.16
C GLY A 56 -0.18 -9.68 -4.67
N PHE A 57 -0.64 -8.45 -4.47
CA PHE A 57 0.15 -7.34 -3.93
C PHE A 57 0.28 -7.38 -2.40
N LEU A 58 -0.72 -7.93 -1.72
CA LEU A 58 -0.80 -8.01 -0.27
C LEU A 58 -0.86 -9.48 0.19
N LYS A 59 -0.30 -9.75 1.36
CA LYS A 59 -0.49 -11.03 2.07
C LYS A 59 -1.00 -10.78 3.49
N ARG A 60 -2.08 -11.47 3.86
CA ARG A 60 -2.51 -11.60 5.27
C ARG A 60 -1.65 -12.67 5.96
N THR A 61 -1.22 -12.36 7.18
CA THR A 61 -0.51 -13.27 8.08
C THR A 61 -1.16 -13.22 9.46
N ALA A 62 -0.86 -14.18 10.33
CA ALA A 62 -1.36 -14.16 11.71
C ALA A 62 -0.97 -12.89 12.49
N ARG A 63 0.11 -12.21 12.08
CA ARG A 63 0.62 -10.98 12.72
C ARG A 63 0.19 -9.69 12.01
N GLY A 64 -0.55 -9.78 10.90
CA GLY A 64 -0.97 -8.61 10.12
C GLY A 64 -0.68 -8.71 8.62
N ARG A 65 -0.68 -7.56 7.95
CA ARG A 65 -0.54 -7.40 6.50
C ARG A 65 0.91 -7.22 6.12
N LYS A 66 1.33 -7.90 5.05
CA LYS A 66 2.69 -7.83 4.51
C LYS A 66 2.63 -7.51 3.01
N ALA A 67 3.46 -6.56 2.55
CA ALA A 67 3.63 -6.31 1.13
C ALA A 67 4.37 -7.48 0.48
N THR A 68 3.93 -7.90 -0.71
CA THR A 68 4.59 -8.98 -1.45
C THR A 68 5.71 -8.43 -2.32
N ARG A 69 6.52 -9.33 -2.88
CA ARG A 69 7.54 -8.97 -3.86
C ARG A 69 6.95 -8.21 -5.06
N LEU A 70 5.73 -8.56 -5.49
CA LEU A 70 5.05 -7.90 -6.60
C LEU A 70 4.76 -6.43 -6.29
N ALA A 71 4.33 -6.11 -5.06
CA ALA A 71 4.13 -4.73 -4.63
C ALA A 71 5.42 -3.91 -4.67
N TYR A 72 6.54 -4.48 -4.21
CA TYR A 72 7.84 -3.83 -4.34
C TYR A 72 8.24 -3.62 -5.80
N GLN A 73 8.09 -4.64 -6.66
CA GLN A 73 8.47 -4.53 -8.07
C GLN A 73 7.66 -3.46 -8.80
N HIS A 74 6.38 -3.34 -8.50
CA HIS A 74 5.49 -2.36 -9.10
C HIS A 74 5.74 -0.95 -8.56
N LEU A 75 5.75 -0.76 -7.24
CA LEU A 75 5.77 0.56 -6.63
C LEU A 75 7.17 1.16 -6.47
N ALA A 76 8.25 0.35 -6.51
CA ALA A 76 9.61 0.88 -6.52
C ALA A 76 9.98 1.58 -7.84
N GLN A 77 9.28 1.27 -8.93
CA GLN A 77 9.47 1.97 -10.22
C GLN A 77 8.78 3.34 -10.26
N VAL A 78 7.81 3.57 -9.37
CA VAL A 78 7.11 4.83 -9.23
C VAL A 78 7.79 5.67 -8.14
N LYS A 79 9.05 6.03 -8.37
CA LYS A 79 9.65 7.16 -7.66
C LYS A 79 9.00 8.42 -8.20
N ASP A 80 8.10 9.00 -7.41
CA ASP A 80 7.55 10.32 -7.68
C ASP A 80 8.69 11.33 -7.85
N ALA A 81 8.71 11.99 -9.01
CA ALA A 81 9.63 13.04 -9.42
C ALA A 81 9.46 14.36 -8.63
N ARG A 82 9.20 14.28 -7.31
CA ARG A 82 8.89 15.43 -6.45
C ARG A 82 9.89 15.68 -5.32
N VAL A 83 10.97 14.90 -5.24
CA VAL A 83 12.04 15.13 -4.24
C VAL A 83 13.13 16.10 -4.77
N GLU A 84 13.15 16.44 -6.05
CA GLU A 84 14.15 17.37 -6.61
C GLU A 84 13.76 18.87 -6.53
N LEU A 85 12.54 19.22 -6.12
CA LEU A 85 12.08 20.62 -6.15
C LEU A 85 12.41 21.48 -4.91
N PHE A 86 13.09 20.90 -3.91
CA PHE A 86 13.49 21.62 -2.69
C PHE A 86 14.97 21.45 -2.34
N ALA A 87 15.78 20.97 -3.29
CA ALA A 87 17.23 20.95 -3.17
C ALA A 87 17.85 22.07 -4.03
N THR A 88 17.62 23.32 -3.63
CA THR A 88 18.38 24.52 -4.05
C THR A 88 18.24 25.55 -2.94
#